data_AF-A0A2R4X4H5-F1
#
_entry.id   AF-A0A2R4X4H5-F1
#
_cell.length_a   1.000
_cell.length_b   1.000
_cell.length_c   1.000
_cell.angle_alpha   90.00
_cell.angle_beta   90.00
_cell.angle_gamma   90.00
#
_symmetry.space_group_name_H-M   'P 1'
#
loop_
_entity.id
_entity.type
_entity.pdbx_description
1 polymer ?
#
loop_
_entity_poly.entity_id
_entity_poly.type
_entity_poly.pdbx_seq_one_letter_code
_entity_poly.pdbx_strand_id
1 'polypeptide(L)'
;MGERRRRPAFRRSRSTRERRGRHPHFSSGLTGGVARRRPNCRALSPVVGDVMLVAVVLVLGAVSAGALFGVAETGDPAPTVTLDLDPIEDRPTTRLRHTHGAVLDGDRLRLRGVADPDAATGRKIAAGDAITVAPVADRIVVVWSGDRDTSHVLSRLAVADPLPVPDRRCGFVDSETNGGVDAITVDGIVVACDVVTDEQVTVQNGGVVIGDAISDAKAFDGDDATVYGDLDVAAVANLQTGTITGDVTSQTADVKLDDATVEGAVNAEKVAEATGGTVVGGDVVSQTADAKVIDSTVEGSVTADDTVKLDGATVTGHVYADPADLDCTDSTIAGRDCGAYSPRPRSEW
;
A
#
# COMPACT_ATOMS: atom_id res chain seq x y z
N MET A 1 -38.65 -10.17 24.54
CA MET A 1 -38.51 -10.98 25.77
C MET A 1 -37.30 -11.90 25.58
N GLY A 2 -36.16 -11.64 26.24
CA GLY A 2 -35.06 -12.61 26.37
C GLY A 2 -33.77 -12.40 25.58
N GLU A 3 -33.17 -11.21 25.57
CA GLU A 3 -31.86 -10.95 24.94
C GLU A 3 -30.71 -11.28 25.93
N ARG A 4 -29.94 -12.34 25.65
CA ARG A 4 -28.79 -12.77 26.48
C ARG A 4 -27.50 -12.13 25.99
N ARG A 5 -27.08 -11.06 26.68
CA ARG A 5 -25.74 -10.46 26.59
C ARG A 5 -24.65 -11.45 27.03
N ARG A 6 -23.68 -11.75 26.17
CA ARG A 6 -22.40 -12.38 26.55
C ARG A 6 -21.29 -11.32 26.56
N ARG A 7 -20.67 -11.15 27.72
CA ARG A 7 -19.50 -10.28 27.95
C ARG A 7 -18.22 -10.99 27.47
N PRO A 8 -17.22 -10.29 26.91
CA PRO A 8 -15.91 -10.86 26.67
C PRO A 8 -15.06 -10.86 27.95
N ALA A 9 -14.30 -11.95 28.12
CA ALA A 9 -13.39 -12.18 29.24
C ALA A 9 -12.09 -11.40 29.07
N PHE A 10 -11.83 -10.49 30.02
CA PHE A 10 -10.62 -9.69 30.10
C PHE A 10 -9.48 -10.54 30.71
N ARG A 11 -8.57 -11.08 29.86
CA ARG A 11 -7.41 -11.86 30.32
C ARG A 11 -6.19 -10.96 30.49
N ARG A 12 -5.99 -10.45 31.71
CA ARG A 12 -4.72 -9.84 32.15
C ARG A 12 -3.64 -10.92 32.27
N SER A 13 -2.59 -10.88 31.44
CA SER A 13 -1.34 -11.60 31.74
C SER A 13 -0.34 -10.66 32.41
N ARG A 14 0.16 -11.11 33.55
CA ARG A 14 1.06 -10.39 34.43
C ARG A 14 2.48 -10.41 33.88
N SER A 15 3.09 -9.24 33.89
CA SER A 15 4.54 -9.04 33.90
C SER A 15 5.15 -9.68 35.16
N THR A 16 6.01 -10.68 34.97
CA THR A 16 6.93 -11.18 35.99
C THR A 16 8.35 -10.88 35.57
N ARG A 17 8.90 -9.92 36.30
CA ARG A 17 10.28 -9.45 36.34
C ARG A 17 11.10 -10.45 37.14
N GLU A 18 12.06 -11.13 36.52
CA GLU A 18 13.05 -11.93 37.25
C GLU A 18 14.46 -11.63 36.71
N ARG A 19 15.10 -10.65 37.36
CA ARG A 19 16.55 -10.39 37.26
C ARG A 19 17.20 -11.10 38.46
N ARG A 20 17.95 -12.19 38.21
CA ARG A 20 18.93 -12.69 39.18
C ARG A 20 20.14 -13.32 38.49
N GLY A 21 21.31 -12.83 38.89
CA GLY A 21 22.51 -13.63 39.07
C GLY A 21 23.51 -13.65 37.92
N ARG A 22 24.70 -13.11 38.14
CA ARG A 22 25.86 -13.91 38.61
C ARG A 22 27.12 -13.04 38.67
N HIS A 23 27.63 -12.90 39.88
CA HIS A 23 29.04 -12.59 40.14
C HIS A 23 29.89 -13.85 39.91
N PRO A 24 31.09 -13.75 39.35
CA PRO A 24 32.13 -14.73 39.59
C PRO A 24 33.02 -14.29 40.76
N HIS A 25 32.91 -15.04 41.86
CA HIS A 25 33.97 -15.18 42.85
C HIS A 25 35.11 -15.99 42.22
N PHE A 26 36.32 -15.43 42.20
CA PHE A 26 37.52 -16.22 41.91
C PHE A 26 38.19 -16.61 43.23
N SER A 27 38.37 -17.93 43.37
CA SER A 27 38.87 -18.62 44.54
C SER A 27 40.38 -18.47 44.70
N SER A 28 40.76 -18.11 45.91
CA SER A 28 42.11 -18.13 46.46
C SER A 28 42.59 -19.56 46.67
N GLY A 29 43.86 -19.82 46.37
CA GLY A 29 44.56 -21.03 46.81
C GLY A 29 46.01 -20.97 46.38
N LEU A 30 46.92 -20.77 47.34
CA LEU A 30 48.23 -21.43 47.41
C LEU A 30 48.97 -20.96 48.69
N THR A 31 49.07 -21.90 49.62
CA THR A 31 49.98 -21.94 50.75
C THR A 31 51.43 -22.12 50.29
N GLY A 32 52.37 -21.45 50.96
CA GLY A 32 53.80 -21.74 50.84
C GLY A 32 54.65 -20.70 51.57
N GLY A 33 54.97 -20.98 52.84
CA GLY A 33 55.98 -20.19 53.56
C GLY A 33 57.40 -20.50 53.09
N VAL A 34 58.34 -19.59 53.35
CA VAL A 34 59.60 -19.81 54.07
C VAL A 34 60.39 -18.49 54.15
N ALA A 35 61.16 -18.42 55.23
CA ALA A 35 61.84 -17.30 55.85
C ALA A 35 62.91 -16.52 55.05
N ARG A 36 62.99 -15.23 55.41
CA ARG A 36 64.17 -14.36 55.64
C ARG A 36 65.28 -14.31 54.57
N ARG A 37 65.54 -13.10 54.03
CA ARG A 37 66.88 -12.46 53.99
C ARG A 37 66.81 -10.96 53.68
N ARG A 38 67.87 -10.28 54.13
CA ARG A 38 68.08 -8.83 54.32
C ARG A 38 68.06 -7.98 53.04
N PRO A 39 67.81 -6.66 53.16
CA PRO A 39 67.67 -5.75 52.03
C PRO A 39 69.02 -5.45 51.37
N ASN A 40 69.14 -5.77 50.09
CA ASN A 40 70.11 -5.16 49.22
C ASN A 40 69.35 -4.18 48.32
N CYS A 41 69.42 -2.89 48.65
CA CYS A 41 69.09 -1.82 47.73
C CYS A 41 70.02 -1.93 46.53
N ARG A 42 69.56 -2.57 45.45
CA ARG A 42 70.05 -2.26 44.11
C ARG A 42 69.19 -1.10 43.65
N ALA A 43 69.75 0.10 43.74
CA ALA A 43 69.24 1.25 43.01
C ALA A 43 69.24 0.83 41.52
N LEU A 44 68.07 0.48 41.00
CA LEU A 44 67.83 0.55 39.58
C LEU A 44 68.08 2.00 39.21
N SER A 45 69.05 2.22 38.32
CA SER A 45 69.43 3.58 37.96
C SER A 45 68.17 4.30 37.47
N PRO A 46 67.96 5.57 37.87
CA PRO A 46 66.81 6.38 37.46
C PRO A 46 66.53 6.33 35.95
N VAL A 47 67.57 6.08 35.15
CA VAL A 47 67.53 6.00 33.69
C VAL A 47 66.69 4.82 33.17
N VAL A 48 66.68 3.66 33.82
CA VAL A 48 65.92 2.48 33.32
C VAL A 48 64.42 2.64 33.59
N GLY A 49 64.05 3.28 34.69
CA GLY A 49 62.64 3.58 35.00
C GLY A 49 62.03 4.60 34.03
N ASP A 50 62.82 5.60 33.64
CA ASP A 50 62.35 6.68 32.76
C ASP A 50 62.12 6.19 31.33
N VAL A 51 63.04 5.38 30.80
CA VAL A 51 62.87 4.76 29.47
C VAL A 51 61.65 3.84 29.44
N MET A 52 61.39 3.10 30.52
CA MET A 52 60.21 2.24 30.62
C MET A 52 58.91 3.06 30.70
N LEU A 53 58.90 4.17 31.43
CA LEU A 53 57.73 5.05 31.55
C LEU A 53 57.40 5.71 30.20
N VAL A 54 58.41 6.21 29.49
CA VAL A 54 58.24 6.78 28.13
C VAL A 54 57.66 5.72 27.17
N ALA A 55 58.15 4.48 27.22
CA ALA A 55 57.63 3.40 26.39
C ALA A 55 56.15 3.10 26.68
N VAL A 56 55.75 3.05 27.95
CA VAL A 56 54.35 2.82 28.34
C VAL A 56 53.45 3.99 27.91
N VAL A 57 53.91 5.24 28.06
CA VAL A 57 53.15 6.42 27.61
C VAL A 57 52.99 6.43 26.09
N LEU A 58 54.01 6.06 25.33
CA LEU A 58 53.92 5.96 23.86
C LEU A 58 52.93 4.89 23.42
N VAL A 59 52.93 3.72 24.07
CA VAL A 59 51.95 2.65 23.77
C VAL A 59 50.53 3.10 24.13
N LEU A 60 50.33 3.70 25.31
CA LEU A 60 49.02 4.22 25.71
C LEU A 60 48.54 5.34 24.78
N GLY A 61 49.45 6.24 24.35
CA GLY A 61 49.15 7.29 23.38
C GLY A 61 48.73 6.73 22.03
N ALA A 62 49.45 5.71 21.52
CA ALA A 62 49.11 5.06 20.26
C ALA A 62 47.75 4.31 20.33
N VAL A 63 47.47 3.60 21.43
CA VAL A 63 46.19 2.92 21.64
C VAL A 63 45.05 3.92 21.80
N SER A 64 45.27 5.03 22.53
CA SER A 64 44.26 6.08 22.71
C SER A 64 43.98 6.82 21.40
N ALA A 65 45.01 7.09 20.60
CA ALA A 65 44.86 7.67 19.26
C ALA A 65 44.07 6.71 18.35
N GLY A 66 44.42 5.42 18.32
CA GLY A 66 43.68 4.41 17.57
C GLY A 66 42.21 4.29 17.98
N ALA A 67 41.91 4.37 19.28
CA ALA A 67 40.53 4.36 19.79
C ALA A 67 39.75 5.63 19.42
N LEU A 68 40.39 6.81 19.43
CA LEU A 68 39.75 8.07 19.04
C LEU A 68 39.50 8.17 17.52
N PHE A 69 40.44 7.68 16.70
CA PHE A 69 40.27 7.65 15.24
C PHE A 69 39.33 6.52 14.79
N GLY A 70 39.28 5.39 15.49
CA GLY A 70 38.34 4.30 15.19
C GLY A 70 36.88 4.65 15.48
N VAL A 71 36.60 5.60 16.38
CA VAL A 71 35.24 6.13 16.62
C VAL A 71 34.88 7.23 15.60
N ALA A 72 35.87 7.73 14.86
CA ALA A 72 35.69 8.73 13.81
C ALA A 72 35.46 8.11 12.41
N GLU A 73 35.20 6.81 12.31
CA GLU A 73 34.48 6.25 11.15
C GLU A 73 33.03 6.77 11.18
N THR A 74 32.88 8.06 10.92
CA THR A 74 31.60 8.69 10.59
C THR A 74 31.05 7.96 9.38
N GLY A 75 29.98 7.19 9.61
CA GLY A 75 29.17 6.62 8.54
C GLY A 75 28.81 7.69 7.52
N ASP A 76 28.56 7.26 6.27
CA ASP A 76 28.31 8.21 5.19
C ASP A 76 27.17 9.16 5.58
N PRO A 77 27.36 10.49 5.48
CA PRO A 77 26.36 11.44 5.93
C PRO A 77 25.09 11.25 5.12
N ALA A 78 23.96 11.06 5.81
CA ALA A 78 22.67 10.93 5.16
C ALA A 78 22.35 12.20 4.34
N PRO A 79 21.75 12.06 3.14
CA PRO A 79 21.28 13.22 2.39
C PRO A 79 20.22 13.97 3.21
N THR A 80 20.33 15.31 3.23
CA THR A 80 19.31 16.16 3.84
C THR A 80 18.20 16.41 2.82
N VAL A 81 17.01 15.92 3.11
CA VAL A 81 15.82 16.03 2.25
C VAL A 81 14.56 16.28 3.08
N THR A 82 13.53 16.82 2.44
CA THR A 82 12.17 16.92 2.98
C THR A 82 11.24 16.13 2.06
N LEU A 83 10.41 15.28 2.67
CA LEU A 83 9.51 14.37 1.99
C LEU A 83 8.13 14.52 2.62
N ASP A 84 7.10 14.54 1.77
CA ASP A 84 5.70 14.66 2.17
C ASP A 84 4.85 13.56 1.51
N LEU A 85 3.69 13.27 2.10
CA LEU A 85 2.67 12.39 1.49
C LEU A 85 1.47 13.24 1.06
N ASP A 86 1.17 13.19 -0.23
CA ASP A 86 -0.05 13.75 -0.77
C ASP A 86 -1.02 12.60 -1.08
N PRO A 87 -2.23 12.56 -0.50
CA PRO A 87 -3.28 11.66 -0.98
C PRO A 87 -3.55 11.88 -2.47
N ILE A 88 -3.84 10.81 -3.21
CA ILE A 88 -4.43 10.93 -4.54
C ILE A 88 -5.93 10.83 -4.32
N GLU A 89 -6.68 11.84 -4.76
CA GLU A 89 -8.15 11.80 -4.71
C GLU A 89 -8.64 10.56 -5.47
N ASP A 90 -9.64 9.89 -4.90
CA ASP A 90 -10.32 8.74 -5.50
C ASP A 90 -9.38 7.56 -5.85
N ARG A 91 -8.20 7.50 -5.21
CA ARG A 91 -7.29 6.35 -5.32
C ARG A 91 -6.80 5.94 -3.93
N PRO A 92 -6.68 4.64 -3.68
CA PRO A 92 -6.14 4.10 -2.43
C PRO A 92 -4.60 4.26 -2.32
N THR A 93 -3.98 4.93 -3.29
CA THR A 93 -2.54 5.19 -3.35
C THR A 93 -2.23 6.63 -2.98
N THR A 94 -0.99 6.89 -2.56
CA THR A 94 -0.52 8.23 -2.16
C THR A 94 0.75 8.58 -2.93
N ARG A 95 0.99 9.87 -3.16
CA ARG A 95 2.24 10.37 -3.74
C ARG A 95 3.22 10.70 -2.62
N LEU A 96 4.33 9.97 -2.58
CA LEU A 96 5.51 10.36 -1.83
C LEU A 96 6.27 11.44 -2.62
N ARG A 97 6.13 12.70 -2.20
CA ARG A 97 6.74 13.85 -2.87
C ARG A 97 8.06 14.24 -2.21
N HIS A 98 9.08 14.49 -3.03
CA HIS A 98 10.32 15.10 -2.58
C HIS A 98 10.24 16.61 -2.76
N THR A 99 10.15 17.36 -1.66
CA THR A 99 9.88 18.80 -1.72
C THR A 99 11.16 19.63 -1.78
N HIS A 100 12.19 19.25 -1.02
CA HIS A 100 13.44 20.02 -0.93
C HIS A 100 14.63 19.13 -0.58
N GLY A 101 15.84 19.56 -0.99
CA GLY A 101 17.10 18.97 -0.54
C GLY A 101 17.92 18.34 -1.66
N ALA A 102 18.75 17.37 -1.29
CA ALA A 102 19.61 16.64 -2.22
C ALA A 102 18.80 15.70 -3.12
N VAL A 103 19.28 15.46 -4.35
CA VAL A 103 18.70 14.43 -5.24
C VAL A 103 18.90 13.06 -4.59
N LEU A 104 17.82 12.29 -4.51
CA LEU A 104 17.85 10.93 -3.97
C LEU A 104 18.12 9.92 -5.09
N ASP A 105 18.97 8.94 -4.76
CA ASP A 105 19.21 7.78 -5.59
C ASP A 105 18.25 6.66 -5.20
N GLY A 106 17.32 6.33 -6.09
CA GLY A 106 16.27 5.35 -5.87
C GLY A 106 16.79 3.95 -5.59
N ASP A 107 17.94 3.57 -6.18
CA ASP A 107 18.63 2.30 -5.90
C ASP A 107 19.16 2.21 -4.46
N ARG A 108 19.28 3.35 -3.78
CA ARG A 108 19.69 3.44 -2.37
C ARG A 108 18.51 3.63 -1.43
N LEU A 109 17.29 3.74 -1.94
CA LEU A 109 16.09 3.92 -1.13
C LEU A 109 15.38 2.60 -0.91
N ARG A 110 14.83 2.45 0.29
CA ARG A 110 13.87 1.38 0.60
C ARG A 110 12.71 1.96 1.39
N LEU A 111 11.51 1.69 0.92
CA LEU A 111 10.28 2.15 1.53
C LEU A 111 9.73 1.03 2.42
N ARG A 112 9.41 1.33 3.67
CA ARG A 112 8.74 0.38 4.57
C ARG A 112 7.33 0.84 4.83
N GLY A 113 6.41 -0.11 5.00
CA GLY A 113 4.98 0.20 5.19
C GLY A 113 4.23 0.47 3.88
N VAL A 114 4.80 0.06 2.75
CA VAL A 114 4.18 0.12 1.42
C VAL A 114 4.15 -1.27 0.78
N ALA A 115 3.24 -1.46 -0.16
CA ALA A 115 3.08 -2.70 -0.89
C ALA A 115 4.36 -3.05 -1.68
N ASP A 116 4.92 -2.08 -2.41
CA ASP A 116 6.21 -2.20 -3.09
C ASP A 116 7.33 -1.42 -2.37
N PRO A 117 8.21 -2.10 -1.60
CA PRO A 117 9.29 -1.44 -0.87
C PRO A 117 10.38 -0.89 -1.80
N ASP A 118 10.43 -1.35 -3.04
CA ASP A 118 11.47 -1.06 -4.01
C ASP A 118 10.95 -0.13 -5.12
N ALA A 119 9.78 0.50 -4.91
CA ALA A 119 9.13 1.40 -5.88
C ALA A 119 10.03 2.54 -6.37
N ALA A 120 11.03 2.96 -5.60
CA ALA A 120 11.96 4.02 -6.00
C ALA A 120 13.12 3.52 -6.90
N THR A 121 13.37 2.21 -6.97
CA THR A 121 14.54 1.60 -7.64
C THR A 121 14.65 2.03 -9.10
N GLY A 122 15.87 2.28 -9.56
CA GLY A 122 16.18 2.73 -10.92
C GLY A 122 15.89 4.20 -11.22
N ARG A 123 15.43 4.99 -10.23
CA ARG A 123 15.06 6.40 -10.42
C ARG A 123 16.04 7.36 -9.73
N LYS A 124 16.19 8.57 -10.27
CA LYS A 124 16.73 9.72 -9.53
C LYS A 124 15.56 10.61 -9.16
N ILE A 125 15.43 10.97 -7.89
CA ILE A 125 14.30 11.75 -7.36
C ILE A 125 14.83 13.11 -6.90
N ALA A 126 14.60 14.14 -7.71
CA ALA A 126 14.95 15.53 -7.44
C ALA A 126 13.79 16.27 -6.75
N ALA A 127 14.04 17.49 -6.28
CA ALA A 127 13.00 18.29 -5.64
C ALA A 127 11.90 18.64 -6.66
N GLY A 128 10.64 18.45 -6.29
CA GLY A 128 9.47 18.55 -7.17
C GLY A 128 8.95 17.19 -7.63
N ASP A 129 9.80 16.16 -7.67
CA ASP A 129 9.41 14.81 -8.11
C ASP A 129 8.53 14.11 -7.07
N ALA A 130 7.72 13.17 -7.55
CA ALA A 130 6.89 12.32 -6.71
C ALA A 130 6.87 10.88 -7.24
N ILE A 131 6.70 9.93 -6.32
CA ILE A 131 6.44 8.52 -6.65
C ILE A 131 5.13 8.09 -6.01
N THR A 132 4.30 7.37 -6.77
CA THR A 132 3.07 6.76 -6.26
C THR A 132 3.42 5.52 -5.46
N VAL A 133 2.83 5.38 -4.28
CA VAL A 133 3.00 4.23 -3.39
C VAL A 133 1.66 3.80 -2.82
N ALA A 134 1.52 2.51 -2.58
CA ALA A 134 0.35 1.90 -1.94
C ALA A 134 0.68 1.60 -0.47
N PRO A 135 0.24 2.40 0.51
CA PRO A 135 0.56 2.18 1.91
C PRO A 135 -0.15 0.93 2.44
N VAL A 136 0.57 0.06 3.16
CA VAL A 136 0.02 -1.16 3.79
C VAL A 136 0.22 -1.17 5.31
N ALA A 137 0.63 -0.03 5.85
CA ALA A 137 0.79 0.21 7.27
C ALA A 137 0.43 1.67 7.60
N ASP A 138 0.12 1.94 8.86
CA ASP A 138 -0.19 3.28 9.41
C ASP A 138 0.97 4.29 9.30
N ARG A 139 2.14 3.84 8.83
CA ARG A 139 3.34 4.66 8.68
C ARG A 139 4.24 4.17 7.55
N ILE A 140 4.62 5.10 6.68
CA ILE A 140 5.70 4.91 5.71
C ILE A 140 7.02 5.36 6.33
N VAL A 141 8.06 4.52 6.22
CA VAL A 141 9.43 4.87 6.63
C VAL A 141 10.34 4.84 5.42
N VAL A 142 10.92 5.99 5.10
CA VAL A 142 11.86 6.15 3.99
C VAL A 142 13.26 5.91 4.52
N VAL A 143 13.90 4.83 4.07
CA VAL A 143 15.25 4.43 4.49
C VAL A 143 16.21 4.63 3.32
N TRP A 144 17.37 5.24 3.59
CA TRP A 144 18.46 5.39 2.63
C TRP A 144 19.69 4.60 3.08
N SER A 145 20.35 3.94 2.14
CA SER A 145 21.56 3.16 2.35
C SER A 145 22.80 3.88 1.83
N GLY A 146 23.81 4.03 2.68
CA GLY A 146 25.15 4.53 2.34
C GLY A 146 26.06 3.45 1.77
N ASP A 147 27.29 3.83 1.42
CA ASP A 147 28.26 2.93 0.75
C ASP A 147 28.91 1.93 1.72
N ARG A 148 28.92 2.23 3.02
CA ARG A 148 29.50 1.36 4.07
C ARG A 148 28.47 0.54 4.87
N ASP A 149 27.44 0.03 4.20
CA ASP A 149 26.32 -0.68 4.83
C ASP A 149 25.61 0.14 5.93
N THR A 150 25.74 1.47 5.90
CA THR A 150 25.04 2.35 6.83
C THR A 150 23.61 2.57 6.33
N SER A 151 22.64 2.60 7.24
CA SER A 151 21.24 2.88 6.90
C SER A 151 20.73 4.03 7.74
N HIS A 152 20.05 4.96 7.08
CA HIS A 152 19.52 6.17 7.70
C HIS A 152 18.02 6.28 7.41
N VAL A 153 17.24 6.61 8.44
CA VAL A 153 15.82 6.96 8.25
C VAL A 153 15.76 8.41 7.85
N LEU A 154 15.31 8.69 6.62
CA LEU A 154 15.16 10.05 6.12
C LEU A 154 13.87 10.69 6.62
N SER A 155 12.76 9.93 6.61
CA SER A 155 11.46 10.43 7.07
C SER A 155 10.56 9.32 7.60
N ARG A 156 9.55 9.72 8.38
CA ARG A 156 8.47 8.88 8.92
C ARG A 156 7.15 9.61 8.68
N LEU A 157 6.31 9.06 7.83
CA LEU A 157 5.11 9.71 7.33
C LEU A 157 3.89 8.91 7.77
N ALA A 158 2.91 9.58 8.38
CA ALA A 158 1.70 8.92 8.87
C ALA A 158 0.71 8.67 7.71
N VAL A 159 0.00 7.56 7.77
CA VAL A 159 -1.00 7.14 6.79
C VAL A 159 -2.34 7.00 7.51
N ALA A 160 -3.41 7.57 6.95
CA ALA A 160 -4.74 7.48 7.54
C ALA A 160 -5.35 6.09 7.34
N ASP A 161 -5.40 5.63 6.09
CA ASP A 161 -6.09 4.40 5.70
C ASP A 161 -5.12 3.49 4.92
N PRO A 162 -4.44 2.54 5.60
CA PRO A 162 -3.57 1.59 4.93
C PRO A 162 -4.34 0.45 4.28
N LEU A 163 -3.84 0.00 3.13
CA LEU A 163 -4.30 -1.16 2.38
C LEU A 163 -3.96 -2.49 3.08
N PRO A 164 -4.63 -3.59 2.73
CA PRO A 164 -4.25 -4.91 3.22
C PRO A 164 -2.82 -5.28 2.80
N VAL A 165 -2.16 -6.12 3.61
CA VAL A 165 -0.80 -6.56 3.34
C VAL A 165 -0.80 -7.56 2.18
N PRO A 166 0.04 -7.38 1.14
CA PRO A 166 0.08 -8.28 0.00
C PRO A 166 0.64 -9.66 0.32
N ASP A 167 0.01 -10.72 -0.21
CA ASP A 167 0.51 -12.11 -0.21
C ASP A 167 1.39 -12.41 -1.43
N ARG A 168 1.11 -11.72 -2.53
CA ARG A 168 1.73 -11.88 -3.85
C ARG A 168 2.06 -10.52 -4.46
N ARG A 169 2.98 -10.53 -5.43
CA ARG A 169 3.54 -9.36 -6.14
C ARG A 169 3.54 -9.64 -7.64
N CYS A 170 4.01 -8.69 -8.45
CA CYS A 170 4.04 -8.81 -9.91
C CYS A 170 4.62 -10.13 -10.45
N GLY A 171 5.71 -10.66 -9.86
CA GLY A 171 6.27 -11.93 -10.32
C GLY A 171 5.35 -13.15 -10.18
N PHE A 172 4.32 -13.09 -9.33
CA PHE A 172 3.25 -14.09 -9.30
C PHE A 172 2.31 -13.91 -10.50
N VAL A 173 1.87 -12.67 -10.75
CA VAL A 173 1.00 -12.34 -11.89
C VAL A 173 1.68 -12.74 -13.21
N ASP A 174 2.93 -12.35 -13.41
CA ASP A 174 3.73 -12.70 -14.59
C ASP A 174 3.82 -14.22 -14.79
N SER A 175 3.97 -14.97 -13.70
CA SER A 175 4.09 -16.43 -13.76
C SER A 175 2.76 -17.12 -14.06
N GLU A 176 1.66 -16.69 -13.44
CA GLU A 176 0.34 -17.30 -13.62
C GLU A 176 -0.23 -16.98 -15.01
N THR A 177 0.02 -15.77 -15.50
CA THR A 177 -0.44 -15.31 -16.82
C THR A 177 0.53 -15.69 -17.95
N ASN A 178 1.66 -16.35 -17.67
CA ASN A 178 2.72 -16.60 -18.65
C ASN A 178 3.17 -15.32 -19.40
N GLY A 179 3.32 -14.23 -18.65
CA GLY A 179 3.66 -12.91 -19.18
C GLY A 179 2.49 -12.21 -19.88
N GLY A 180 1.27 -12.43 -19.39
CA GLY A 180 0.06 -11.75 -19.84
C GLY A 180 -0.72 -12.46 -20.95
N VAL A 181 -0.48 -13.74 -21.25
CA VAL A 181 -1.19 -14.46 -22.33
C VAL A 181 -2.22 -15.46 -21.83
N ASP A 182 -2.13 -15.87 -20.56
CA ASP A 182 -3.02 -16.85 -19.94
C ASP A 182 -3.95 -16.17 -18.92
N ALA A 183 -5.10 -16.81 -18.67
CA ALA A 183 -6.06 -16.36 -17.67
C ALA A 183 -5.47 -16.44 -16.26
N ILE A 184 -5.94 -15.58 -15.36
CA ILE A 184 -5.49 -15.56 -13.96
C ILE A 184 -6.68 -15.58 -13.00
N THR A 185 -6.50 -16.28 -11.89
CA THR A 185 -7.46 -16.28 -10.77
C THR A 185 -6.78 -15.80 -9.49
N VAL A 186 -7.33 -14.74 -8.90
CA VAL A 186 -6.95 -14.20 -7.59
C VAL A 186 -7.98 -14.69 -6.57
N ASP A 187 -7.68 -15.82 -5.93
CA ASP A 187 -8.61 -16.53 -5.03
C ASP A 187 -8.19 -16.37 -3.57
N GLY A 188 -8.89 -15.51 -2.82
CA GLY A 188 -8.69 -15.32 -1.38
C GLY A 188 -7.29 -14.84 -0.97
N ILE A 189 -6.56 -14.22 -1.90
CA ILE A 189 -5.20 -13.67 -1.69
C ILE A 189 -5.13 -12.20 -2.08
N VAL A 190 -4.15 -11.49 -1.54
CA VAL A 190 -3.87 -10.09 -1.89
C VAL A 190 -2.68 -10.02 -2.86
N VAL A 191 -2.90 -9.48 -4.06
CA VAL A 191 -1.88 -9.22 -5.08
C VAL A 191 -1.57 -7.73 -5.10
N ALA A 192 -0.30 -7.36 -4.94
CA ALA A 192 0.15 -5.97 -5.14
C ALA A 192 0.90 -5.82 -6.46
N CYS A 193 0.11 -5.66 -7.52
CA CYS A 193 0.53 -5.32 -8.86
C CYS A 193 -0.72 -5.02 -9.67
N ASP A 194 -0.53 -4.35 -10.80
CA ASP A 194 -1.52 -4.39 -11.87
C ASP A 194 -1.60 -5.83 -12.40
N VAL A 195 -2.82 -6.30 -12.62
CA VAL A 195 -3.10 -7.61 -13.21
C VAL A 195 -3.43 -7.37 -14.67
N VAL A 196 -2.46 -7.60 -15.55
CA VAL A 196 -2.60 -7.38 -17.00
C VAL A 196 -2.48 -8.72 -17.73
N THR A 197 -3.48 -9.05 -18.55
CA THR A 197 -3.47 -10.26 -19.40
C THR A 197 -4.34 -10.08 -20.64
N ASP A 198 -4.10 -10.84 -21.70
CA ASP A 198 -4.98 -10.96 -22.85
C ASP A 198 -6.23 -11.80 -22.52
N GLU A 199 -6.15 -12.65 -21.51
CA GLU A 199 -7.18 -13.62 -21.16
C GLU A 199 -8.01 -13.18 -19.93
N GLN A 200 -8.93 -14.04 -19.48
CA GLN A 200 -9.87 -13.69 -18.42
C GLN A 200 -9.16 -13.39 -17.08
N VAL A 201 -9.61 -12.35 -16.39
CA VAL A 201 -9.24 -12.06 -15.00
C VAL A 201 -10.39 -12.49 -14.09
N THR A 202 -10.13 -13.38 -13.15
CA THR A 202 -11.09 -13.79 -12.11
C THR A 202 -10.58 -13.35 -10.75
N VAL A 203 -11.42 -12.68 -9.95
CA VAL A 203 -11.10 -12.34 -8.56
C VAL A 203 -12.22 -12.87 -7.68
N GLN A 204 -11.91 -13.76 -6.75
CA GLN A 204 -12.95 -14.46 -6.00
C GLN A 204 -12.61 -14.72 -4.54
N ASN A 205 -13.62 -15.03 -3.73
CA ASN A 205 -13.51 -15.46 -2.33
C ASN A 205 -12.70 -14.47 -1.45
N GLY A 206 -12.93 -13.17 -1.61
CA GLY A 206 -12.19 -12.12 -0.89
C GLY A 206 -10.82 -11.81 -1.52
N GLY A 207 -10.63 -12.16 -2.79
CA GLY A 207 -9.44 -11.80 -3.55
C GLY A 207 -9.27 -10.29 -3.68
N VAL A 208 -8.03 -9.81 -3.56
CA VAL A 208 -7.72 -8.37 -3.61
C VAL A 208 -6.63 -8.08 -4.62
N VAL A 209 -6.86 -7.11 -5.49
CA VAL A 209 -5.87 -6.52 -6.39
C VAL A 209 -5.54 -5.11 -5.90
N ILE A 210 -4.27 -4.85 -5.57
CA ILE A 210 -3.73 -3.52 -5.29
C ILE A 210 -3.01 -3.04 -6.56
N GLY A 211 -3.76 -2.35 -7.40
CA GLY A 211 -3.41 -2.01 -8.77
C GLY A 211 -4.64 -2.08 -9.66
N ASP A 212 -4.41 -1.90 -10.96
CA ASP A 212 -5.45 -1.99 -11.98
C ASP A 212 -5.66 -3.46 -12.41
N ALA A 213 -6.87 -3.81 -12.86
CA ALA A 213 -7.18 -5.11 -13.44
C ALA A 213 -7.53 -4.91 -14.93
N ILE A 214 -6.68 -5.43 -15.81
CA ILE A 214 -6.73 -5.19 -17.26
C ILE A 214 -6.81 -6.52 -18.02
N SER A 215 -7.81 -6.67 -18.89
CA SER A 215 -7.94 -7.79 -19.83
C SER A 215 -8.06 -7.31 -21.28
N ASP A 216 -7.01 -7.49 -22.08
CA ASP A 216 -6.93 -6.93 -23.45
C ASP A 216 -7.82 -7.65 -24.47
N ALA A 217 -8.28 -8.88 -24.19
CA ALA A 217 -9.17 -9.61 -25.11
C ALA A 217 -10.35 -10.33 -24.46
N LYS A 218 -10.44 -10.39 -23.12
CA LYS A 218 -11.47 -11.16 -22.42
C LYS A 218 -12.18 -10.34 -21.34
N ALA A 219 -12.89 -11.08 -20.49
CA ALA A 219 -13.80 -10.60 -19.48
C ALA A 219 -13.09 -10.49 -18.13
N PHE A 220 -13.71 -9.74 -17.23
CA PHE A 220 -13.48 -9.82 -15.80
C PHE A 220 -14.66 -10.53 -15.14
N ASP A 221 -14.37 -11.40 -14.18
CA ASP A 221 -15.37 -12.09 -13.38
C ASP A 221 -15.03 -12.02 -11.88
N GLY A 222 -15.82 -11.26 -11.14
CA GLY A 222 -15.61 -10.95 -9.73
C GLY A 222 -16.73 -11.47 -8.83
N ASP A 223 -16.36 -12.19 -7.76
CA ASP A 223 -17.27 -12.59 -6.68
C ASP A 223 -16.59 -12.43 -5.32
N ASP A 224 -17.05 -11.48 -4.50
CA ASP A 224 -16.37 -10.99 -3.31
C ASP A 224 -14.96 -10.46 -3.67
N ALA A 225 -14.90 -9.65 -4.73
CA ALA A 225 -13.67 -9.12 -5.29
C ALA A 225 -13.37 -7.70 -4.79
N THR A 226 -12.11 -7.38 -4.52
CA THR A 226 -11.68 -5.99 -4.29
C THR A 226 -10.59 -5.59 -5.28
N VAL A 227 -10.79 -4.52 -6.03
CA VAL A 227 -9.77 -3.91 -6.90
C VAL A 227 -9.54 -2.47 -6.47
N TYR A 228 -8.31 -2.19 -6.03
CA TYR A 228 -7.84 -0.89 -5.60
C TYR A 228 -7.19 -0.14 -6.78
N GLY A 229 -7.98 0.08 -7.83
CA GLY A 229 -7.57 0.64 -9.12
C GLY A 229 -8.71 0.60 -10.13
N ASP A 230 -8.37 0.84 -11.39
CA ASP A 230 -9.33 0.75 -12.50
C ASP A 230 -9.52 -0.70 -12.94
N LEU A 231 -10.70 -0.98 -13.49
CA LEU A 231 -11.02 -2.22 -14.17
C LEU A 231 -11.26 -1.92 -15.66
N ASP A 232 -10.37 -2.36 -16.54
CA ASP A 232 -10.48 -2.15 -17.99
C ASP A 232 -10.42 -3.50 -18.73
N VAL A 233 -11.54 -3.89 -19.33
CA VAL A 233 -11.62 -5.17 -20.05
C VAL A 233 -12.20 -5.02 -21.44
N ALA A 234 -11.68 -5.82 -22.37
CA ALA A 234 -12.17 -5.82 -23.74
C ALA A 234 -13.61 -6.34 -23.83
N ALA A 235 -13.94 -7.41 -23.09
CA ALA A 235 -15.25 -8.06 -23.11
C ALA A 235 -16.08 -7.69 -21.86
N VAL A 236 -16.83 -8.64 -21.30
CA VAL A 236 -17.78 -8.37 -20.20
C VAL A 236 -17.02 -8.09 -18.90
N ALA A 237 -17.39 -7.04 -18.18
CA ALA A 237 -17.02 -6.87 -16.77
C ALA A 237 -18.19 -7.35 -15.90
N ASN A 238 -18.00 -8.44 -15.15
CA ASN A 238 -19.02 -8.99 -14.25
C ASN A 238 -18.51 -8.90 -12.80
N LEU A 239 -19.29 -8.28 -11.91
CA LEU A 239 -18.99 -8.19 -10.49
C LEU A 239 -20.26 -8.47 -9.68
N GLN A 240 -20.29 -9.60 -8.97
CA GLN A 240 -21.47 -10.07 -8.23
C GLN A 240 -21.56 -9.58 -6.80
N THR A 241 -20.41 -9.34 -6.19
CA THR A 241 -20.23 -8.64 -4.91
C THR A 241 -18.79 -8.13 -4.88
N GLY A 242 -18.56 -6.97 -4.27
CA GLY A 242 -17.20 -6.45 -4.14
C GLY A 242 -17.06 -4.95 -4.25
N THR A 243 -15.83 -4.49 -4.41
CA THR A 243 -15.48 -3.08 -4.48
C THR A 243 -14.42 -2.81 -5.54
N ILE A 244 -14.66 -1.81 -6.39
CA ILE A 244 -13.68 -1.22 -7.32
C ILE A 244 -13.52 0.25 -6.93
N THR A 245 -12.31 0.70 -6.61
CA THR A 245 -12.09 2.11 -6.23
C THR A 245 -11.90 3.04 -7.43
N GLY A 246 -11.62 2.49 -8.61
CA GLY A 246 -11.47 3.24 -9.85
C GLY A 246 -12.69 3.15 -10.76
N ASP A 247 -12.46 3.43 -12.04
CA ASP A 247 -13.48 3.30 -13.08
C ASP A 247 -13.61 1.84 -13.54
N VAL A 248 -14.79 1.48 -14.02
CA VAL A 248 -15.05 0.19 -14.68
C VAL A 248 -15.36 0.43 -16.15
N THR A 249 -14.55 -0.14 -17.03
CA THR A 249 -14.68 0.00 -18.49
C THR A 249 -14.80 -1.37 -19.15
N SER A 250 -15.84 -1.54 -19.97
CA SER A 250 -15.98 -2.64 -20.94
C SER A 250 -15.95 -2.08 -22.35
N GLN A 251 -14.90 -2.42 -23.11
CA GLN A 251 -14.64 -1.81 -24.40
C GLN A 251 -15.56 -2.29 -25.54
N THR A 252 -16.07 -3.51 -25.46
CA THR A 252 -16.87 -4.12 -26.55
C THR A 252 -18.16 -4.80 -26.09
N ALA A 253 -18.43 -4.83 -24.79
CA ALA A 253 -19.51 -5.61 -24.22
C ALA A 253 -20.20 -4.91 -23.03
N ASP A 254 -20.72 -5.72 -22.12
CA ASP A 254 -21.54 -5.27 -21.00
C ASP A 254 -20.67 -5.03 -19.75
N VAL A 255 -21.10 -4.11 -18.90
CA VAL A 255 -20.73 -4.07 -17.49
C VAL A 255 -21.94 -4.52 -16.67
N LYS A 256 -21.75 -5.52 -15.80
CA LYS A 256 -22.79 -6.09 -14.93
C LYS A 256 -22.31 -6.06 -13.49
N LEU A 257 -22.99 -5.26 -12.68
CA LEU A 257 -22.72 -5.07 -11.27
C LEU A 257 -23.95 -5.52 -10.47
N ASP A 258 -23.75 -6.42 -9.53
CA ASP A 258 -24.75 -6.88 -8.57
C ASP A 258 -24.16 -6.71 -7.16
N ASP A 259 -24.91 -6.18 -6.19
CA ASP A 259 -24.45 -5.99 -4.79
C ASP A 259 -23.00 -5.43 -4.66
N ALA A 260 -22.61 -4.52 -5.56
CA ALA A 260 -21.22 -4.05 -5.70
C ALA A 260 -21.06 -2.56 -5.39
N THR A 261 -19.83 -2.13 -5.13
CA THR A 261 -19.46 -0.71 -5.01
C THR A 261 -18.40 -0.36 -6.05
N VAL A 262 -18.67 0.69 -6.84
CA VAL A 262 -17.70 1.30 -7.75
C VAL A 262 -17.57 2.77 -7.36
N GLU A 263 -16.40 3.20 -6.90
CA GLU A 263 -16.20 4.61 -6.50
C GLU A 263 -16.13 5.53 -7.72
N GLY A 264 -15.60 5.03 -8.85
CA GLY A 264 -15.51 5.76 -10.12
C GLY A 264 -16.75 5.64 -11.01
N ALA A 265 -16.55 5.90 -12.29
CA ALA A 265 -17.56 5.80 -13.34
C ALA A 265 -17.63 4.38 -13.93
N VAL A 266 -18.78 4.07 -14.55
CA VAL A 266 -19.03 2.83 -15.27
C VAL A 266 -19.26 3.16 -16.75
N ASN A 267 -18.41 2.63 -17.62
CA ASN A 267 -18.48 2.79 -19.06
C ASN A 267 -18.62 1.43 -19.74
N ALA A 268 -19.77 1.15 -20.33
CA ALA A 268 -20.01 -0.07 -21.10
C ALA A 268 -20.25 0.28 -22.58
N GLU A 269 -19.65 -0.49 -23.49
CA GLU A 269 -19.98 -0.35 -24.91
C GLU A 269 -21.44 -0.74 -25.18
N LYS A 270 -21.94 -1.83 -24.58
CA LYS A 270 -23.27 -2.36 -24.87
C LYS A 270 -24.29 -2.07 -23.80
N VAL A 271 -24.17 -2.72 -22.64
CA VAL A 271 -25.14 -2.57 -21.55
C VAL A 271 -24.39 -2.26 -20.28
N ALA A 272 -24.75 -1.16 -19.63
CA ALA A 272 -24.32 -0.87 -18.27
C ALA A 272 -25.45 -1.24 -17.31
N GLU A 273 -25.23 -2.23 -16.45
CA GLU A 273 -26.23 -2.77 -15.54
C GLU A 273 -25.73 -2.74 -14.09
N ALA A 274 -26.46 -2.04 -13.23
CA ALA A 274 -26.23 -1.96 -11.78
C ALA A 274 -27.48 -2.43 -11.04
N THR A 275 -27.37 -3.53 -10.28
CA THR A 275 -28.48 -4.19 -9.60
C THR A 275 -28.17 -4.48 -8.14
N GLY A 276 -29.21 -4.84 -7.38
CA GLY A 276 -29.07 -5.45 -6.06
C GLY A 276 -28.34 -4.55 -5.07
N GLY A 277 -28.75 -3.30 -4.88
CA GLY A 277 -28.07 -2.44 -3.90
C GLY A 277 -26.71 -1.90 -4.34
N THR A 278 -26.35 -2.04 -5.62
CA THR A 278 -25.09 -1.50 -6.17
C THR A 278 -24.99 0.02 -5.96
N VAL A 279 -23.79 0.50 -5.68
CA VAL A 279 -23.46 1.93 -5.59
C VAL A 279 -22.39 2.30 -6.60
N VAL A 280 -22.65 3.30 -7.44
CA VAL A 280 -21.69 3.88 -8.39
C VAL A 280 -21.47 5.36 -8.03
N GLY A 281 -20.24 5.74 -7.71
CA GLY A 281 -19.87 7.12 -7.34
C GLY A 281 -19.76 8.07 -8.55
N GLY A 282 -19.47 7.54 -9.72
CA GLY A 282 -19.42 8.29 -10.98
C GLY A 282 -20.67 8.19 -11.84
N ASP A 283 -20.48 8.48 -13.12
CA ASP A 283 -21.51 8.33 -14.15
C ASP A 283 -21.67 6.85 -14.56
N VAL A 284 -22.87 6.49 -15.03
CA VAL A 284 -23.14 5.20 -15.68
C VAL A 284 -23.47 5.45 -17.14
N VAL A 285 -22.64 4.92 -18.03
CA VAL A 285 -22.72 5.17 -19.48
C VAL A 285 -22.81 3.86 -20.24
N SER A 286 -23.81 3.77 -21.10
CA SER A 286 -23.99 2.72 -22.09
C SER A 286 -23.93 3.32 -23.50
N GLN A 287 -22.94 2.92 -24.31
CA GLN A 287 -22.66 3.58 -25.59
C GLN A 287 -23.61 3.19 -26.72
N THR A 288 -24.06 1.93 -26.76
CA THR A 288 -24.79 1.39 -27.92
C THR A 288 -26.07 0.64 -27.59
N ALA A 289 -26.41 0.45 -26.32
CA ALA A 289 -27.69 -0.11 -25.91
C ALA A 289 -28.18 0.48 -24.59
N ASP A 290 -28.81 -0.34 -23.74
CA ASP A 290 -29.50 0.09 -22.53
C ASP A 290 -28.55 0.43 -21.38
N ALA A 291 -28.97 1.34 -20.51
CA ALA A 291 -28.46 1.44 -19.15
C ALA A 291 -29.57 1.03 -18.16
N LYS A 292 -29.23 0.18 -17.19
CA LYS A 292 -30.16 -0.34 -16.19
C LYS A 292 -29.63 -0.07 -14.79
N VAL A 293 -30.46 0.57 -13.97
CA VAL A 293 -30.19 0.77 -12.54
C VAL A 293 -31.40 0.26 -11.76
N ILE A 294 -31.23 -0.83 -11.03
CA ILE A 294 -32.32 -1.52 -10.33
C ILE A 294 -31.96 -1.65 -8.85
N ASP A 295 -32.81 -1.14 -7.97
CA ASP A 295 -32.61 -1.12 -6.51
C ASP A 295 -31.21 -0.60 -6.11
N SER A 296 -30.69 0.39 -6.83
CA SER A 296 -29.27 0.79 -6.80
C SER A 296 -29.11 2.32 -6.80
N THR A 297 -27.92 2.79 -6.44
CA THR A 297 -27.59 4.23 -6.36
C THR A 297 -26.49 4.62 -7.33
N VAL A 298 -26.71 5.72 -8.06
CA VAL A 298 -25.70 6.37 -8.91
C VAL A 298 -25.55 7.82 -8.45
N GLU A 299 -24.36 8.21 -8.01
CA GLU A 299 -24.09 9.58 -7.57
C GLU A 299 -23.91 10.54 -8.77
N GLY A 300 -23.42 10.02 -9.90
CA GLY A 300 -23.34 10.74 -11.17
C GLY A 300 -24.64 10.70 -11.98
N SER A 301 -24.48 10.87 -13.30
CA SER A 301 -25.53 10.83 -14.31
C SER A 301 -25.66 9.44 -14.94
N VAL A 302 -26.79 9.18 -15.59
CA VAL A 302 -27.02 7.94 -16.35
C VAL A 302 -27.31 8.29 -17.80
N THR A 303 -26.57 7.67 -18.72
CA THR A 303 -26.67 7.89 -20.16
C THR A 303 -26.74 6.56 -20.90
N ALA A 304 -27.64 6.45 -21.88
CA ALA A 304 -27.77 5.29 -22.75
C ALA A 304 -28.16 5.70 -24.17
N ASP A 305 -27.70 4.96 -25.19
CA ASP A 305 -28.10 5.16 -26.59
C ASP A 305 -29.43 4.48 -26.95
N ASP A 306 -29.87 3.49 -26.17
CA ASP A 306 -31.23 2.95 -26.28
C ASP A 306 -32.03 3.39 -25.05
N THR A 307 -32.44 2.44 -24.20
CA THR A 307 -33.32 2.70 -23.07
C THR A 307 -32.53 2.99 -21.79
N VAL A 308 -32.98 3.96 -21.00
CA VAL A 308 -32.59 4.10 -19.59
C VAL A 308 -33.69 3.50 -18.74
N LYS A 309 -33.38 2.38 -18.08
CA LYS A 309 -34.29 1.71 -17.16
C LYS A 309 -33.88 1.97 -15.71
N LEU A 310 -34.78 2.58 -14.95
CA LEU A 310 -34.63 2.81 -13.51
C LEU A 310 -35.81 2.18 -12.75
N ASP A 311 -35.51 1.31 -11.80
CA ASP A 311 -36.52 0.62 -10.99
C ASP A 311 -36.06 0.58 -9.53
N GLY A 312 -36.73 1.28 -8.62
CA GLY A 312 -36.28 1.42 -7.24
C GLY A 312 -34.92 2.14 -7.08
N ALA A 313 -34.51 2.93 -8.08
CA ALA A 313 -33.17 3.51 -8.16
C ALA A 313 -33.09 4.94 -7.61
N THR A 314 -31.89 5.34 -7.19
CA THR A 314 -31.56 6.74 -6.87
C THR A 314 -30.42 7.24 -7.75
N VAL A 315 -30.70 8.25 -8.58
CA VAL A 315 -29.72 8.93 -9.43
C VAL A 315 -29.59 10.37 -8.95
N THR A 316 -28.41 10.77 -8.48
CA THR A 316 -28.17 12.13 -7.97
C THR A 316 -27.93 13.13 -9.10
N GLY A 317 -27.29 12.69 -10.19
CA GLY A 317 -27.12 13.47 -11.42
C GLY A 317 -28.37 13.51 -12.30
N HIS A 318 -28.16 13.60 -13.62
CA HIS A 318 -29.23 13.65 -14.61
C HIS A 318 -29.31 12.39 -15.44
N VAL A 319 -30.47 12.17 -16.07
CA VAL A 319 -30.64 11.13 -17.09
C VAL A 319 -30.62 11.79 -18.46
N TYR A 320 -29.75 11.27 -19.34
CA TYR A 320 -29.63 11.71 -20.73
C TYR A 320 -30.19 10.61 -21.65
N ALA A 321 -31.42 10.81 -22.12
CA ALA A 321 -32.16 9.88 -22.97
C ALA A 321 -33.29 10.60 -23.69
N ASP A 322 -33.82 10.00 -24.76
CA ASP A 322 -35.07 10.48 -25.31
C ASP A 322 -36.23 10.20 -24.33
N PRO A 323 -37.24 11.09 -24.20
CA PRO A 323 -38.33 10.90 -23.24
C PRO A 323 -39.14 9.61 -23.42
N ALA A 324 -39.16 9.03 -24.61
CA ALA A 324 -39.82 7.75 -24.89
C ALA A 324 -39.00 6.54 -24.43
N ASP A 325 -37.70 6.73 -24.23
CA ASP A 325 -36.72 5.69 -23.91
C ASP A 325 -36.37 5.68 -22.41
N LEU A 326 -37.06 6.48 -21.60
CA LEU A 326 -36.96 6.43 -20.14
C LEU A 326 -38.06 5.52 -19.57
N ASP A 327 -37.67 4.32 -19.14
CA ASP A 327 -38.50 3.42 -18.35
C ASP A 327 -38.19 3.63 -16.86
N CYS A 328 -39.13 4.19 -16.10
CA CYS A 328 -38.84 4.67 -14.75
C CYS A 328 -39.95 4.32 -13.76
N THR A 329 -39.63 3.49 -12.77
CA THR A 329 -40.55 3.03 -11.73
C THR A 329 -39.93 3.28 -10.35
N ASP A 330 -40.71 3.85 -9.43
CA ASP A 330 -40.35 4.04 -8.01
C ASP A 330 -38.93 4.61 -7.76
N SER A 331 -38.47 5.50 -8.64
CA SER A 331 -37.08 5.99 -8.66
C SER A 331 -36.99 7.50 -8.40
N THR A 332 -35.83 7.96 -7.94
CA THR A 332 -35.52 9.38 -7.73
C THR A 332 -34.40 9.84 -8.65
N ILE A 333 -34.59 10.94 -9.38
CA ILE A 333 -33.59 11.53 -10.29
C ILE A 333 -33.39 13.00 -9.93
N ALA A 334 -32.15 13.42 -9.65
CA ALA A 334 -31.80 14.77 -9.22
C ALA A 334 -32.70 15.30 -8.07
N GLY A 335 -33.01 14.43 -7.12
CA GLY A 335 -33.88 14.73 -5.97
C GLY A 335 -35.37 14.88 -6.31
N ARG A 336 -35.82 14.43 -7.49
CA ARG A 336 -37.23 14.45 -7.91
C ARG A 336 -37.72 13.03 -8.17
N ASP A 337 -38.99 12.78 -7.86
CA ASP A 337 -39.69 11.57 -8.26
C ASP A 337 -39.69 11.42 -9.78
N CYS A 338 -39.44 10.19 -10.25
CA CYS A 338 -39.42 9.85 -11.66
C CYS A 338 -40.67 10.28 -12.44
N GLY A 339 -41.85 10.17 -11.84
CA GLY A 339 -43.11 10.52 -12.50
C GLY A 339 -43.25 12.01 -12.85
N ALA A 340 -42.41 12.86 -12.26
CA ALA A 340 -42.35 14.29 -12.51
C ALA A 340 -41.05 14.74 -13.20
N TYR A 341 -40.15 13.81 -13.51
CA TYR A 341 -38.88 14.09 -14.16
C TYR A 341 -39.03 14.11 -15.69
N SER A 342 -38.23 14.91 -16.37
CA SER A 342 -38.09 14.89 -17.83
C SER A 342 -36.60 14.74 -18.15
N PRO A 343 -36.20 13.71 -18.92
CA PRO A 343 -34.81 13.48 -19.24
C PRO A 343 -34.25 14.60 -20.12
N ARG A 344 -32.94 14.77 -20.02
CA ARG A 344 -32.19 15.71 -20.87
C ARG A 344 -31.88 15.04 -22.21
N PRO A 345 -31.80 15.81 -23.31
CA PRO A 345 -31.42 15.26 -24.59
C PRO A 345 -29.97 14.76 -24.54
N ARG A 346 -29.69 13.64 -25.22
CA ARG A 346 -28.33 13.04 -25.27
C ARG A 346 -27.25 13.99 -25.77
N SER A 347 -27.60 14.96 -26.62
CA SER A 347 -26.66 15.96 -27.15
C SER A 347 -26.14 16.97 -26.11
N GLU A 348 -26.73 16.99 -24.91
CA GLU A 348 -26.27 17.83 -23.78
C GLU A 348 -25.30 17.10 -22.85
N TRP A 349 -25.04 15.82 -23.09
CA TRP A 349 -24.04 15.05 -22.38
C TRP A 349 -22.63 15.39 -22.89
#